data_AF-A0A0S8KTF7-F1
#
_entry.id   AF-A0A0S8KTF7-F1
#
_cell.length_a   1.000
_cell.length_b   1.000
_cell.length_c   1.000
_cell.angle_alpha   90.00
_cell.angle_beta   90.00
_cell.angle_gamma   90.00
#
_symmetry.space_group_name_H-M   'P 1'
#
loop_
_entity.id
_entity.type
_entity.pdbx_description
1 polymer ?
#
loop_
_entity_poly.entity_id
_entity_poly.type
_entity_poly.pdbx_seq_one_letter_code
_entity_poly.pdbx_strand_id
1 'polypeptide(L)'
;MAKHAVILGSIMLISIILLTDDSLSGMNTPPEETDPRDHFNRQRQRTAQRSSQRLQEMAERRSNNPRKKPPYIDEQRKKETELISLHVARQALGATIEQWKIIEPRFTRVQAVRSKSSMSIGQMIYGGSAASSSGGSSSARGAGGYRAAGAGGGASGGYSAGARGARGSAGARVPSGRVRSPNRRTSAPGSQPPNGQVTSNWNWAWSKPSQRKSPDKLTKGDIICEELFDLAQNGRADPQEIKRKMTQFREARIEAKEELAKARQELRQVVTPHQEAKLILMRYLN
;
A
#
# COMPACT_ATOMS: atom_id res chain seq x y z
N MET A 1 -23.80 -14.66 -44.57
CA MET A 1 -23.61 -13.55 -43.61
C MET A 1 -23.47 -12.22 -44.36
N ALA A 2 -24.56 -11.70 -44.95
CA ALA A 2 -24.48 -10.52 -45.83
C ALA A 2 -25.79 -9.69 -45.88
N LYS A 3 -26.48 -9.49 -44.73
CA LYS A 3 -27.75 -8.74 -44.70
C LYS A 3 -27.88 -7.67 -43.60
N HIS A 4 -26.81 -7.35 -42.86
CA HIS A 4 -26.86 -6.34 -41.77
C HIS A 4 -26.10 -5.03 -42.05
N ALA A 5 -25.59 -4.81 -43.26
CA ALA A 5 -24.72 -3.67 -43.56
C ALA A 5 -25.43 -2.40 -44.10
N VAL A 6 -26.75 -2.39 -44.28
CA VAL A 6 -27.44 -1.30 -45.03
C VAL A 6 -28.24 -0.32 -44.14
N ILE A 7 -28.47 -0.63 -42.86
CA ILE A 7 -29.38 0.19 -42.02
C ILE A 7 -28.68 1.33 -41.25
N LEU A 8 -27.34 1.37 -41.21
CA LEU A 8 -26.60 2.41 -40.47
C LEU A 8 -26.34 3.70 -41.26
N GLY A 9 -26.73 3.78 -42.54
CA GLY A 9 -26.46 4.93 -43.41
C GLY A 9 -27.46 6.10 -43.31
N SER A 10 -28.63 5.93 -42.69
CA SER A 10 -29.73 6.94 -42.76
C SER A 10 -29.95 7.79 -41.50
N ILE A 11 -29.18 7.59 -40.42
CA ILE A 11 -29.39 8.36 -39.17
C ILE A 11 -28.43 9.56 -39.04
N MET A 12 -27.40 9.67 -39.89
CA MET A 12 -26.39 10.73 -39.82
C MET A 12 -26.75 12.04 -40.54
N LEU A 13 -27.87 12.11 -41.28
CA LEU A 13 -28.20 13.28 -42.12
C LEU A 13 -29.28 14.22 -41.54
N ILE A 14 -29.90 13.88 -40.41
CA ILE A 14 -30.96 14.72 -39.79
C ILE A 14 -30.39 15.67 -38.72
N SER A 15 -29.12 15.53 -38.33
CA SER A 15 -28.51 16.39 -37.29
C SER A 15 -27.84 17.68 -37.80
N ILE A 16 -27.91 17.98 -39.11
CA ILE A 16 -27.20 19.14 -39.69
C ILE A 16 -28.09 20.40 -39.79
N ILE A 17 -29.41 20.31 -39.57
CA ILE A 17 -30.34 21.43 -39.85
C ILE A 17 -30.77 22.23 -38.60
N LEU A 18 -30.31 21.90 -37.38
CA LEU A 18 -30.69 22.62 -36.15
C LEU A 18 -29.55 23.42 -35.49
N LEU A 19 -28.66 24.02 -36.28
CA LEU A 19 -27.51 24.79 -35.76
C LEU A 19 -27.31 26.18 -36.39
N THR A 20 -28.34 26.73 -37.04
CA THR A 20 -28.31 28.10 -37.57
C THR A 20 -29.62 28.77 -37.28
N ASP A 21 -29.78 29.32 -36.07
CA ASP A 21 -30.61 30.50 -35.79
C ASP A 21 -30.58 30.74 -34.27
N ASP A 22 -29.65 31.57 -33.80
CA ASP A 22 -29.78 32.39 -32.58
C ASP A 22 -28.46 33.10 -32.24
N SER A 23 -28.01 34.04 -33.10
CA SER A 23 -26.92 34.94 -32.74
C SER A 23 -26.98 36.28 -33.46
N LEU A 24 -28.05 37.05 -33.24
CA LEU A 24 -28.06 38.49 -33.57
C LEU A 24 -28.84 39.37 -32.56
N SER A 25 -28.97 38.93 -31.29
CA SER A 25 -29.56 39.74 -30.20
C SER A 25 -28.59 39.98 -29.05
N GLY A 26 -27.35 40.35 -29.38
CA GLY A 26 -26.38 40.90 -28.41
C GLY A 26 -26.58 42.39 -28.20
N MET A 27 -27.72 42.81 -27.63
CA MET A 27 -27.87 44.16 -27.12
C MET A 27 -27.05 44.32 -25.84
N ASN A 28 -26.27 45.40 -25.80
CA ASN A 28 -25.46 45.88 -24.68
C ASN A 28 -26.27 46.03 -23.38
N THR A 29 -26.45 44.96 -22.62
CA THR A 29 -26.76 45.09 -21.20
C THR A 29 -25.47 45.46 -20.48
N PRO A 30 -25.43 46.59 -19.74
CA PRO A 30 -24.27 46.93 -18.92
C PRO A 30 -24.02 45.77 -17.95
N PRO A 31 -22.75 45.40 -17.70
CA PRO A 31 -22.41 44.28 -16.85
C PRO A 31 -23.05 44.50 -15.48
N GLU A 32 -24.03 43.67 -15.16
CA GLU A 32 -24.64 43.59 -13.84
C GLU A 32 -23.51 43.49 -12.81
N GLU A 33 -23.49 44.44 -11.87
CA GLU A 33 -22.44 44.61 -10.87
C GLU A 33 -22.41 43.37 -9.97
N THR A 34 -21.69 42.35 -10.42
CA THR A 34 -21.58 41.07 -9.72
C THR A 34 -21.04 41.30 -8.32
N ASP A 35 -21.79 40.86 -7.31
CA ASP A 35 -21.40 40.89 -5.90
C ASP A 35 -19.93 40.42 -5.77
N PRO A 36 -19.02 41.22 -5.19
CA PRO A 36 -17.63 40.83 -4.97
C PRO A 36 -17.46 39.44 -4.34
N ARG A 37 -18.44 38.97 -3.55
CA ARG A 37 -18.46 37.62 -2.97
C ARG A 37 -18.54 36.51 -4.02
N ASP A 38 -19.25 36.74 -5.12
CA ASP A 38 -19.37 35.77 -6.22
C ASP A 38 -18.06 35.60 -6.97
N HIS A 39 -17.30 36.69 -7.14
CA HIS A 39 -15.98 36.63 -7.76
C HIS A 39 -15.03 35.69 -6.97
N PHE A 40 -14.98 35.82 -5.64
CA PHE A 40 -14.16 34.94 -4.79
C PHE A 40 -14.61 33.47 -4.84
N ASN A 41 -15.92 33.22 -4.83
CA ASN A 41 -16.45 31.85 -4.93
C ASN A 41 -16.11 31.20 -6.28
N ARG A 42 -16.26 31.93 -7.39
CA ARG A 42 -15.86 31.45 -8.72
C ARG A 42 -14.36 31.18 -8.80
N GLN A 43 -13.52 32.04 -8.20
CA GLN A 43 -12.07 31.84 -8.15
C GLN A 43 -11.70 30.58 -7.35
N ARG A 44 -12.35 30.34 -6.20
CA ARG A 44 -12.15 29.14 -5.39
C ARG A 44 -12.61 27.86 -6.11
N GLN A 45 -13.74 27.90 -6.82
CA GLN A 45 -14.19 26.76 -7.63
C GLN A 45 -13.23 26.46 -8.78
N ARG A 46 -12.73 27.47 -9.50
CA ARG A 46 -11.74 27.29 -10.58
C ARG A 46 -10.43 26.68 -10.07
N THR A 47 -9.95 27.11 -8.90
CA THR A 47 -8.74 26.53 -8.29
C THR A 47 -8.96 25.08 -7.86
N ALA A 48 -10.12 24.77 -7.27
CA ALA A 48 -10.49 23.40 -6.92
C ALA A 48 -10.57 22.50 -8.17
N GLN A 49 -11.25 22.94 -9.23
CA GLN A 49 -11.36 22.21 -10.50
C GLN A 49 -10.00 21.98 -11.17
N ARG A 50 -9.12 23.00 -11.20
CA ARG A 50 -7.76 22.84 -11.72
C ARG A 50 -6.95 21.85 -10.89
N SER A 51 -7.12 21.84 -9.56
CA SER A 51 -6.43 20.90 -8.69
C SER A 51 -6.92 19.46 -8.90
N SER A 52 -8.22 19.25 -9.09
CA SER A 52 -8.79 17.93 -9.36
C SER A 52 -8.38 17.41 -10.74
N GLN A 53 -8.39 18.28 -11.77
CA GLN A 53 -7.91 17.93 -13.11
C GLN A 53 -6.42 17.55 -13.10
N ARG A 54 -5.57 18.28 -12.37
CA ARG A 54 -4.14 17.92 -12.22
C ARG A 54 -3.95 16.58 -11.51
N LEU A 55 -4.76 16.27 -10.49
CA LEU A 55 -4.71 14.98 -9.82
C LEU A 55 -5.15 13.83 -10.73
N GLN A 56 -6.21 14.04 -11.52
CA GLN A 56 -6.66 13.08 -12.53
C GLN A 56 -5.59 12.87 -13.61
N GLU A 57 -5.04 13.94 -14.16
CA GLU A 57 -3.97 13.87 -15.16
C GLU A 57 -2.72 13.17 -14.60
N MET A 58 -2.33 13.43 -13.35
CA MET A 58 -1.22 12.72 -12.71
C MET A 58 -1.51 11.23 -12.48
N ALA A 59 -2.76 10.88 -12.13
CA ALA A 59 -3.18 9.49 -11.97
C ALA A 59 -3.18 8.76 -13.32
N GLU A 60 -3.68 9.39 -14.38
CA GLU A 60 -3.65 8.86 -15.75
C GLU A 60 -2.22 8.72 -16.28
N ARG A 61 -1.35 9.72 -16.05
CA ARG A 61 0.07 9.62 -16.41
C ARG A 61 0.76 8.47 -15.68
N ARG A 62 0.43 8.23 -14.41
CA ARG A 62 0.94 7.07 -13.65
C ARG A 62 0.40 5.74 -14.16
N SER A 63 -0.86 5.70 -14.59
CA SER A 63 -1.50 4.51 -15.16
C SER A 63 -0.96 4.18 -16.55
N ASN A 64 -0.78 5.20 -17.41
CA ASN A 64 -0.36 5.03 -18.81
C ASN A 64 1.15 4.90 -18.97
N ASN A 65 1.92 5.39 -17.99
CA ASN A 65 3.35 5.16 -17.92
C ASN A 65 3.69 4.46 -16.61
N PRO A 66 3.34 3.17 -16.45
CA PRO A 66 3.94 2.39 -15.41
C PRO A 66 5.42 2.45 -15.74
N ARG A 67 6.21 3.21 -14.95
CA ARG A 67 7.66 3.18 -15.05
C ARG A 67 8.04 1.72 -14.88
N LYS A 68 8.19 0.99 -16.00
CA LYS A 68 8.67 -0.38 -16.04
C LYS A 68 10.07 -0.26 -15.50
N LYS A 69 10.23 -0.46 -14.19
CA LYS A 69 11.55 -0.55 -13.60
C LYS A 69 12.27 -1.62 -14.42
N PRO A 70 13.46 -1.33 -14.95
CA PRO A 70 14.21 -2.32 -15.70
C PRO A 70 14.25 -3.60 -14.86
N PRO A 71 13.83 -4.76 -15.38
CA PRO A 71 13.67 -6.00 -14.60
C PRO A 71 14.97 -6.39 -13.87
N TYR A 72 16.12 -5.97 -14.41
CA TYR A 72 17.43 -6.12 -13.80
C TYR A 72 17.58 -5.48 -12.41
N ILE A 73 17.00 -4.29 -12.19
CA ILE A 73 17.14 -3.56 -10.92
C ILE A 73 16.42 -4.30 -9.78
N ASP A 74 15.29 -4.94 -10.08
CA ASP A 74 14.52 -5.66 -9.06
C ASP A 74 15.19 -6.97 -8.67
N GLU A 75 15.84 -7.68 -9.61
CA GLU A 75 16.62 -8.87 -9.28
C GLU A 75 17.86 -8.56 -8.44
N GLN A 76 18.58 -7.48 -8.75
CA GLN A 76 19.71 -7.03 -7.94
C GLN A 76 19.27 -6.66 -6.52
N ARG A 77 18.24 -5.84 -6.38
CA ARG A 77 17.68 -5.49 -5.06
C ARG A 77 17.27 -6.73 -4.29
N LYS A 78 16.67 -7.72 -4.96
CA LYS A 78 16.30 -8.97 -4.31
C LYS A 78 17.54 -9.70 -3.79
N LYS A 79 18.58 -9.86 -4.61
CA LYS A 79 19.86 -10.48 -4.19
C LYS A 79 20.50 -9.70 -3.04
N GLU A 80 20.50 -8.38 -3.09
CA GLU A 80 21.01 -7.54 -1.99
C GLU A 80 20.21 -7.75 -0.71
N THR A 81 18.87 -7.75 -0.79
CA THR A 81 18.02 -8.00 0.39
C THR A 81 18.22 -9.41 0.95
N GLU A 82 18.45 -10.39 0.09
CA GLU A 82 18.72 -11.78 0.49
C GLU A 82 20.06 -11.87 1.24
N LEU A 83 21.12 -11.28 0.68
CA LEU A 83 22.44 -11.19 1.32
C LEU A 83 22.38 -10.45 2.67
N ILE A 84 21.65 -9.32 2.73
CA ILE A 84 21.41 -8.58 3.98
C ILE A 84 20.68 -9.47 4.98
N SER A 85 19.65 -10.21 4.55
CA SER A 85 18.90 -11.11 5.43
C SER A 85 19.77 -12.23 6.00
N LEU A 86 20.66 -12.81 5.18
CA LEU A 86 21.60 -13.86 5.60
C LEU A 86 22.64 -13.30 6.57
N HIS A 87 23.16 -12.10 6.32
CA HIS A 87 24.07 -11.43 7.23
C HIS A 87 23.44 -11.17 8.60
N VAL A 88 22.20 -10.64 8.61
CA VAL A 88 21.43 -10.41 9.84
C VAL A 88 21.12 -11.72 10.56
N ALA A 89 20.77 -12.79 9.84
CA ALA A 89 20.52 -14.10 10.44
C ALA A 89 21.78 -14.67 11.10
N ARG A 90 22.95 -14.60 10.43
CA ARG A 90 24.24 -15.01 11.00
C ARG A 90 24.56 -14.23 12.28
N GLN A 91 24.42 -12.90 12.25
CA GLN A 91 24.68 -12.04 13.40
C GLN A 91 23.72 -12.34 14.56
N ALA A 92 22.43 -12.54 14.28
CA ALA A 92 21.44 -12.89 15.29
C ALA A 92 21.80 -14.22 15.98
N LEU A 93 22.22 -15.22 15.20
CA LEU A 93 22.62 -16.52 15.73
C LEU A 93 23.94 -16.48 16.50
N GLY A 94 24.79 -15.47 16.25
CA GLY A 94 26.15 -15.42 16.79
C GLY A 94 27.04 -16.53 16.22
N ALA A 95 26.75 -16.98 15.00
CA ALA A 95 27.52 -18.04 14.35
C ALA A 95 28.83 -17.47 13.78
N THR A 96 29.93 -18.18 13.98
CA THR A 96 31.22 -17.84 13.35
C THR A 96 31.14 -18.00 11.83
N ILE A 97 32.10 -17.45 11.09
CA ILE A 97 32.14 -17.60 9.61
C ILE A 97 32.21 -19.08 9.22
N GLU A 98 33.00 -19.88 9.95
CA GLU A 98 33.16 -21.32 9.68
C GLU A 98 31.90 -22.12 9.98
N GLN A 99 31.25 -21.86 11.13
CA GLN A 99 29.97 -22.48 11.46
C GLN A 99 28.89 -22.06 10.46
N TRP A 100 28.89 -20.79 10.04
CA TRP A 100 27.92 -20.28 9.08
C TRP A 100 28.01 -20.98 7.73
N LYS A 101 29.20 -21.33 7.24
CA LYS A 101 29.35 -22.13 6.01
C LYS A 101 28.59 -23.46 6.05
N ILE A 102 28.41 -24.05 7.23
CA ILE A 102 27.67 -25.30 7.44
C ILE A 102 26.16 -25.03 7.61
N ILE A 103 25.81 -23.97 8.35
CA ILE A 103 24.42 -23.61 8.67
C ILE A 103 23.68 -23.00 7.47
N GLU A 104 24.33 -22.12 6.71
CA GLU A 104 23.77 -21.34 5.60
C GLU A 104 22.98 -22.18 4.60
N PRO A 105 23.52 -23.25 3.98
CA PRO A 105 22.77 -24.01 2.98
C PRO A 105 21.48 -24.62 3.54
N ARG A 106 21.49 -25.08 4.80
CA ARG A 106 20.30 -25.67 5.44
C ARG A 106 19.28 -24.59 5.83
N PHE A 107 19.76 -23.44 6.29
CA PHE A 107 18.92 -22.29 6.59
C PHE A 107 18.24 -21.72 5.34
N THR A 108 18.98 -21.54 4.24
CA THR A 108 18.44 -21.12 2.94
C THR A 108 17.44 -22.13 2.40
N ARG A 109 17.68 -23.44 2.58
CA ARG A 109 16.69 -24.47 2.25
C ARG A 109 15.39 -24.31 3.03
N VAL A 110 15.45 -24.07 4.34
CA VAL A 110 14.26 -23.79 5.16
C VAL A 110 13.54 -22.52 4.67
N GLN A 111 14.27 -21.45 4.34
CA GLN A 111 13.66 -20.23 3.77
C GLN A 111 12.96 -20.51 2.43
N ALA A 112 13.62 -21.21 1.53
CA ALA A 112 13.09 -21.56 0.21
C ALA A 112 11.83 -22.42 0.34
N VAL A 113 11.89 -23.51 1.12
CA VAL A 113 10.74 -24.41 1.34
C VAL A 113 9.62 -23.70 2.09
N ARG A 114 9.93 -22.83 3.06
CA ARG A 114 8.91 -22.01 3.75
C ARG A 114 8.21 -21.05 2.79
N SER A 115 8.95 -20.40 1.89
CA SER A 115 8.37 -19.51 0.87
C SER A 115 7.51 -20.26 -0.14
N LYS A 116 7.91 -21.49 -0.49
CA LYS A 116 7.13 -22.44 -1.30
C LYS A 116 5.89 -22.94 -0.55
N SER A 117 5.99 -23.20 0.75
CA SER A 117 4.91 -23.73 1.59
C SER A 117 3.88 -22.67 1.96
N SER A 118 4.26 -21.38 1.95
CA SER A 118 3.33 -20.25 2.09
C SER A 118 2.51 -20.06 0.81
N MET A 119 1.82 -21.11 0.37
CA MET A 119 0.75 -21.07 -0.63
C MET A 119 -0.47 -20.46 0.07
N SER A 120 -0.47 -19.15 0.17
CA SER A 120 -1.67 -18.40 0.53
C SER A 120 -1.96 -17.43 -0.60
N ILE A 121 -3.22 -17.38 -1.02
CA ILE A 121 -3.74 -16.22 -1.74
C ILE A 121 -3.58 -15.06 -0.78
N GLY A 122 -2.51 -14.28 -0.96
CA GLY A 122 -2.19 -13.22 -0.02
C GLY A 122 -3.34 -12.22 -0.03
N GLN A 123 -3.99 -12.02 1.11
CA GLN A 123 -4.92 -10.91 1.30
C GLN A 123 -4.11 -9.62 1.19
N MET A 124 -3.99 -9.09 -0.02
CA MET A 124 -3.55 -7.71 -0.20
C MET A 124 -4.77 -6.88 0.15
N ILE A 125 -4.76 -6.30 1.35
CA ILE A 125 -5.74 -5.28 1.72
C ILE A 125 -5.42 -4.05 0.87
N TYR A 126 -5.93 -4.04 -0.37
CA TYR A 126 -5.92 -2.89 -1.28
C TYR A 126 -6.98 -1.92 -0.78
N GLY A 127 -6.70 -1.21 0.32
CA GLY A 127 -7.70 -0.34 0.91
C GLY A 127 -7.16 0.49 2.07
N GLY A 128 -6.59 1.64 1.74
CA GLY A 128 -6.36 2.73 2.69
C GLY A 128 -4.91 2.91 3.07
N SER A 129 -4.25 3.89 2.43
CA SER A 129 -3.24 4.78 3.01
C SER A 129 -2.56 4.34 4.32
N ALA A 130 -1.87 3.19 4.32
CA ALA A 130 -0.88 2.86 5.33
C ALA A 130 0.49 3.34 4.82
N ALA A 131 0.63 4.65 4.66
CA ALA A 131 1.90 5.24 5.05
C ALA A 131 2.09 4.86 6.53
N SER A 132 3.20 4.22 6.89
CA SER A 132 3.71 4.02 8.27
C SER A 132 3.61 2.66 9.00
N SER A 133 3.63 1.49 8.34
CA SER A 133 3.83 0.25 9.14
C SER A 133 4.60 -0.89 8.47
N SER A 134 5.83 -0.64 8.04
CA SER A 134 6.88 -1.68 8.15
C SER A 134 8.27 -1.06 7.96
N GLY A 135 9.05 -0.99 9.03
CA GLY A 135 10.48 -0.69 8.98
C GLY A 135 10.82 0.74 9.36
N GLY A 136 11.04 0.97 10.67
CA GLY A 136 11.46 2.26 11.18
C GLY A 136 11.74 2.25 12.68
N SER A 137 12.57 1.31 13.14
CA SER A 137 13.29 1.47 14.41
C SER A 137 14.35 2.55 14.23
N SER A 138 13.97 3.82 14.42
CA SER A 138 14.90 4.92 14.73
C SER A 138 14.11 6.07 15.37
N SER A 139 14.24 6.20 16.69
CA SER A 139 14.40 7.47 17.40
C SER A 139 14.06 8.75 16.61
N ALA A 140 12.80 9.15 16.63
CA ALA A 140 12.40 10.54 16.39
C ALA A 140 11.67 11.05 17.65
N ARG A 141 12.48 11.37 18.66
CA ARG A 141 12.07 12.30 19.72
C ARG A 141 11.93 13.68 19.08
N GLY A 142 10.76 14.28 19.21
CA GLY A 142 10.61 15.74 19.18
C GLY A 142 9.75 16.28 18.04
N ALA A 143 8.44 16.33 18.23
CA ALA A 143 7.62 17.46 17.78
C ALA A 143 6.31 17.46 18.58
N GLY A 144 6.14 18.48 19.42
CA GLY A 144 5.11 18.60 20.43
C GLY A 144 3.68 18.55 19.90
N GLY A 145 2.88 17.68 20.52
CA GLY A 145 1.43 17.69 20.46
C GLY A 145 0.87 17.77 21.87
N TYR A 146 0.40 18.96 22.23
CA TYR A 146 -0.17 19.36 23.51
C TYR A 146 -1.29 18.41 23.95
N ARG A 147 -1.07 17.64 25.02
CA ARG A 147 -2.17 17.04 25.78
C ARG A 147 -2.73 18.11 26.71
N ALA A 148 -3.97 18.50 26.43
CA ALA A 148 -4.78 19.34 27.29
C ALA A 148 -4.97 18.66 28.65
N ALA A 149 -4.88 19.50 29.68
CA ALA A 149 -4.92 19.15 31.08
C ALA A 149 -6.29 18.58 31.51
N GLY A 150 -6.24 17.43 32.18
CA GLY A 150 -7.20 17.00 33.19
C GLY A 150 -6.45 16.85 34.50
N ALA A 151 -7.00 17.44 35.56
CA ALA A 151 -6.39 17.69 36.86
C ALA A 151 -6.01 16.43 37.66
N GLY A 152 -5.02 16.59 38.55
CA GLY A 152 -4.53 15.62 39.53
C GLY A 152 -3.00 15.54 39.44
N GLY A 153 -2.22 16.24 40.25
CA GLY A 153 -2.18 16.11 41.70
C GLY A 153 -1.19 15.01 42.05
N GLY A 154 0.06 15.35 42.37
CA GLY A 154 1.06 14.36 42.76
C GLY A 154 2.48 14.91 42.80
N ALA A 155 2.95 15.18 44.02
CA ALA A 155 4.27 15.66 44.35
C ALA A 155 5.32 14.54 44.33
N SER A 156 6.49 14.82 43.76
CA SER A 156 7.83 14.24 44.09
C SER A 156 8.81 14.87 43.09
N GLY A 157 9.77 15.72 43.46
CA GLY A 157 10.82 15.48 44.45
C GLY A 157 11.98 14.76 43.76
N GLY A 158 13.03 15.48 43.34
CA GLY A 158 14.19 14.84 42.69
C GLY A 158 15.14 15.76 41.93
N TYR A 159 15.92 16.53 42.68
CA TYR A 159 17.25 17.09 42.40
C TYR A 159 18.06 16.41 41.28
N SER A 160 18.56 17.22 40.34
CA SER A 160 19.93 17.06 39.83
C SER A 160 20.50 18.42 39.44
N ALA A 161 21.60 18.73 40.13
CA ALA A 161 22.34 19.96 40.07
C ALA A 161 23.25 20.00 38.84
N GLY A 162 23.43 21.21 38.32
CA GLY A 162 24.75 21.73 37.96
C GLY A 162 25.37 21.29 36.63
N ALA A 163 25.25 22.14 35.61
CA ALA A 163 26.40 22.53 34.80
C ALA A 163 26.18 23.94 34.24
N ARG A 164 26.93 24.89 34.81
CA ARG A 164 27.03 26.28 34.38
C ARG A 164 28.07 26.41 33.27
N GLY A 165 27.78 27.30 32.31
CA GLY A 165 28.72 27.89 31.35
C GLY A 165 27.93 28.55 30.21
N ALA A 166 27.52 29.82 30.27
CA ALA A 166 28.30 31.05 30.02
C ALA A 166 29.06 30.96 28.68
N ARG A 167 29.00 31.87 27.69
CA ARG A 167 28.49 33.24 27.40
C ARG A 167 28.47 33.28 25.85
N GLY A 168 27.53 33.87 25.12
CA GLY A 168 27.25 35.31 25.03
C GLY A 168 27.12 35.70 23.55
N SER A 169 26.01 36.35 23.18
CA SER A 169 25.83 37.28 22.03
C SER A 169 24.33 37.62 22.02
N ALA A 170 23.88 38.75 22.60
CA ALA A 170 23.71 40.03 21.89
C ALA A 170 23.20 39.81 20.44
N GLY A 171 22.03 40.21 20.01
CA GLY A 171 20.94 40.99 20.59
C GLY A 171 19.98 41.28 19.44
N ALA A 172 18.70 41.00 19.58
CA ALA A 172 17.64 41.57 18.75
C ALA A 172 16.30 41.31 19.44
N ARG A 173 15.82 42.32 20.19
CA ARG A 173 14.44 42.39 20.65
C ARG A 173 13.53 42.49 19.43
N VAL A 174 12.65 41.52 19.23
CA VAL A 174 11.50 41.64 18.34
C VAL A 174 10.25 41.73 19.23
N PRO A 175 9.37 42.71 19.03
CA PRO A 175 8.27 42.97 19.94
C PRO A 175 7.21 41.86 19.89
N SER A 176 6.72 41.54 21.08
CA SER A 176 5.57 40.67 21.34
C SER A 176 4.29 41.26 20.75
N GLY A 177 4.05 40.99 19.46
CA GLY A 177 2.76 41.16 18.82
C GLY A 177 1.91 39.90 19.01
N ARG A 178 1.04 39.91 20.03
CA ARG A 178 -0.07 38.94 20.15
C ARG A 178 -1.01 39.12 18.96
N VAL A 179 -0.78 38.38 17.87
CA VAL A 179 -1.80 38.17 16.83
C VAL A 179 -2.75 37.10 17.35
N ARG A 180 -3.78 37.57 18.03
CA ARG A 180 -4.98 36.84 18.43
C ARG A 180 -5.72 36.44 17.15
N SER A 181 -5.43 35.27 16.60
CA SER A 181 -6.18 34.71 15.46
C SER A 181 -7.64 34.50 15.84
N PRO A 182 -8.59 35.22 15.22
CA PRO A 182 -10.00 34.90 15.31
C PRO A 182 -10.33 34.07 14.07
N ASN A 183 -10.31 32.74 14.18
CA ASN A 183 -11.04 31.94 13.21
C ASN A 183 -11.57 30.66 13.86
N ARG A 184 -12.56 30.92 14.71
CA ARG A 184 -13.71 30.07 14.97
C ARG A 184 -14.39 29.81 13.61
N ARG A 185 -13.91 28.82 12.87
CA ARG A 185 -14.63 28.30 11.70
C ARG A 185 -15.89 27.62 12.22
N THR A 186 -16.98 28.35 12.13
CA THR A 186 -18.32 27.83 11.94
C THR A 186 -18.25 26.73 10.88
N SER A 187 -18.41 25.49 11.33
CA SER A 187 -18.68 24.34 10.48
C SER A 187 -19.96 24.65 9.71
N ALA A 188 -19.83 24.89 8.40
CA ALA A 188 -20.98 25.00 7.52
C ALA A 188 -21.71 23.64 7.52
N PRO A 189 -23.01 23.58 7.84
CA PRO A 189 -23.83 22.40 7.60
C PRO A 189 -24.19 22.36 6.11
N GLY A 190 -23.97 21.23 5.44
CA GLY A 190 -24.51 21.07 4.08
C GLY A 190 -23.53 20.60 2.99
N SER A 191 -22.53 19.79 3.34
CA SER A 191 -21.88 18.95 2.34
C SER A 191 -21.90 17.51 2.83
N GLN A 192 -23.11 16.97 2.97
CA GLN A 192 -23.28 15.53 2.86
C GLN A 192 -22.72 15.12 1.50
N PRO A 193 -21.73 14.22 1.43
CA PRO A 193 -21.38 13.61 0.17
C PRO A 193 -22.65 12.98 -0.41
N PRO A 194 -22.90 13.10 -1.73
CA PRO A 194 -24.11 12.58 -2.34
C PRO A 194 -24.34 11.15 -1.89
N ASN A 195 -25.49 10.98 -1.25
CA ASN A 195 -25.98 9.75 -0.67
C ASN A 195 -26.16 8.74 -1.82
N GLY A 196 -25.16 7.89 -2.03
CA GLY A 196 -25.09 7.05 -3.21
C GLY A 196 -23.88 6.13 -3.15
N GLN A 197 -23.93 5.20 -2.20
CA GLN A 197 -23.02 4.06 -2.10
C GLN A 197 -21.57 4.43 -1.74
N VAL A 198 -21.34 4.71 -0.45
CA VAL A 198 -20.20 4.06 0.19
C VAL A 198 -20.54 2.57 0.20
N THR A 199 -20.38 1.89 -0.96
CA THR A 199 -20.14 0.47 -0.88
C THR A 199 -18.92 0.40 0.00
N SER A 200 -19.08 -0.23 1.16
CA SER A 200 -17.99 -0.87 1.85
C SER A 200 -17.43 -1.92 0.89
N ASN A 201 -16.81 -1.45 -0.19
CA ASN A 201 -16.05 -2.22 -1.14
C ASN A 201 -14.75 -2.48 -0.41
N TRP A 202 -14.87 -3.29 0.64
CA TRP A 202 -13.85 -4.24 1.02
C TRP A 202 -13.68 -5.11 -0.21
N ASN A 203 -13.03 -4.56 -1.23
CA ASN A 203 -12.69 -5.25 -2.44
C ASN A 203 -11.50 -6.09 -1.97
N TRP A 204 -11.80 -7.21 -1.31
CA TRP A 204 -10.87 -8.28 -1.00
C TRP A 204 -10.45 -8.85 -2.36
N ALA A 205 -9.66 -8.07 -3.08
CA ALA A 205 -9.13 -8.42 -4.37
C ALA A 205 -8.03 -9.43 -4.09
N TRP A 206 -8.47 -10.69 -4.04
CA TRP A 206 -7.59 -11.84 -4.06
C TRP A 206 -6.65 -11.69 -5.25
N SER A 207 -5.36 -11.53 -4.97
CA SER A 207 -4.35 -11.39 -6.01
C SER A 207 -3.80 -12.76 -6.36
N LYS A 208 -3.85 -13.10 -7.64
CA LYS A 208 -3.32 -14.36 -8.18
C LYS A 208 -1.80 -14.42 -7.97
N PRO A 209 -1.23 -15.60 -7.66
CA PRO A 209 0.22 -15.79 -7.60
C PRO A 209 0.99 -15.27 -8.82
N SER A 210 0.45 -15.44 -10.03
CA SER A 210 1.00 -14.96 -11.32
C SER A 210 1.08 -13.44 -11.43
N GLN A 211 0.32 -12.69 -10.63
CA GLN A 211 0.48 -11.24 -10.55
C GLN A 211 1.73 -10.81 -9.76
N ARG A 212 2.30 -11.71 -8.95
CA ARG A 212 3.44 -11.41 -8.07
C ARG A 212 4.71 -12.17 -8.43
N LYS A 213 4.58 -13.30 -9.12
CA LYS A 213 5.67 -14.21 -9.49
C LYS A 213 5.69 -14.37 -11.02
N SER A 214 6.87 -14.47 -11.61
CA SER A 214 7.01 -14.85 -13.02
C SER A 214 6.58 -16.31 -13.23
N PRO A 215 6.07 -16.68 -14.42
CA PRO A 215 5.63 -18.06 -14.74
C PRO A 215 6.61 -19.15 -14.30
N ASP A 216 7.91 -18.94 -14.55
CA ASP A 216 8.97 -19.92 -14.22
C ASP A 216 9.22 -20.11 -12.72
N LYS A 217 8.67 -19.22 -11.88
CA LYS A 217 8.83 -19.24 -10.42
C LYS A 217 7.55 -19.70 -9.71
N LEU A 218 6.50 -20.07 -10.45
CA LEU A 218 5.29 -20.63 -9.86
C LEU A 218 5.54 -22.06 -9.42
N THR A 219 5.17 -22.34 -8.16
CA THR A 219 5.22 -23.68 -7.61
C THR A 219 3.99 -24.47 -8.06
N LYS A 220 4.03 -25.81 -8.00
CA LYS A 220 2.85 -26.65 -8.33
C LYS A 220 1.59 -26.21 -7.58
N GLY A 221 1.72 -25.88 -6.30
CA GLY A 221 0.59 -25.40 -5.51
C GLY A 221 0.16 -23.96 -5.82
N ASP A 222 1.04 -23.09 -6.33
CA ASP A 222 0.62 -21.79 -6.87
C ASP A 222 -0.27 -21.99 -8.11
N ILE A 223 0.11 -22.90 -9.00
CA ILE A 223 -0.66 -23.24 -10.21
C ILE A 223 -2.03 -23.81 -9.84
N ILE A 224 -2.09 -24.81 -8.95
CA ILE A 224 -3.37 -25.38 -8.48
C ILE A 224 -4.25 -24.31 -7.84
N CYS A 225 -3.64 -23.36 -7.11
CA CYS A 225 -4.36 -22.27 -6.48
C CYS A 225 -4.97 -21.31 -7.52
N GLU A 226 -4.26 -21.01 -8.60
CA GLU A 226 -4.79 -20.21 -9.73
C GLU A 226 -5.94 -20.91 -10.43
N GLU A 227 -5.79 -22.19 -10.75
CA GLU A 227 -6.84 -22.98 -11.39
C GLU A 227 -8.09 -23.07 -10.51
N LEU A 228 -7.91 -23.31 -9.20
CA LEU A 228 -9.02 -23.34 -8.26
C LEU A 228 -9.72 -21.98 -8.15
N PHE A 229 -8.96 -20.89 -8.19
CA PHE A 229 -9.50 -19.54 -8.17
C PHE A 229 -10.29 -19.24 -9.44
N ASP A 230 -9.79 -19.64 -10.61
CA ASP A 230 -10.48 -19.47 -11.89
C ASP A 230 -11.78 -20.28 -11.95
N LEU A 231 -11.76 -21.52 -11.46
CA LEU A 231 -12.98 -22.32 -11.31
C LEU A 231 -13.99 -21.68 -10.36
N ALA A 232 -13.53 -21.08 -9.26
CA ALA A 232 -14.41 -20.43 -8.30
C ALA A 232 -15.04 -19.12 -8.83
N GLN A 233 -14.32 -18.37 -9.68
CA GLN A 233 -14.87 -17.19 -10.36
C GLN A 233 -15.82 -17.55 -11.50
N ASN A 234 -15.60 -18.70 -12.13
CA ASN A 234 -16.49 -19.22 -13.14
C ASN A 234 -17.77 -19.75 -12.48
N GLY A 235 -18.82 -18.92 -12.42
CA GLY A 235 -20.12 -19.29 -11.84
C GLY A 235 -20.86 -20.46 -12.52
N ARG A 236 -20.25 -21.12 -13.52
CA ARG A 236 -20.73 -22.32 -14.22
C ARG A 236 -19.81 -23.53 -14.05
N ALA A 237 -18.76 -23.45 -13.23
CA ALA A 237 -17.85 -24.56 -13.01
C ALA A 237 -18.57 -25.76 -12.39
N ASP A 238 -18.19 -26.96 -12.81
CA ASP A 238 -18.71 -28.21 -12.25
C ASP A 238 -18.30 -28.36 -10.77
N PRO A 239 -19.24 -28.54 -9.83
CA PRO A 239 -18.92 -28.76 -8.42
C PRO A 239 -17.94 -29.91 -8.17
N GLN A 240 -17.93 -30.97 -8.99
CA GLN A 240 -16.99 -32.08 -8.83
C GLN A 240 -15.56 -31.68 -9.20
N GLU A 241 -15.40 -30.84 -10.22
CA GLU A 241 -14.09 -30.32 -10.60
C GLU A 241 -13.48 -29.42 -9.52
N ILE A 242 -14.28 -28.54 -8.91
CA ILE A 242 -13.85 -27.71 -7.78
C ILE A 242 -13.38 -28.61 -6.63
N LYS A 243 -14.16 -29.65 -6.27
CA LYS A 243 -13.77 -30.61 -5.22
C LYS A 243 -12.44 -31.30 -5.53
N ARG A 244 -12.26 -31.76 -6.78
CA ARG A 244 -11.01 -32.39 -7.23
C ARG A 244 -9.81 -31.46 -7.06
N LYS A 245 -9.91 -30.19 -7.50
CA LYS A 245 -8.84 -29.20 -7.34
C LYS A 245 -8.58 -28.85 -5.88
N MET A 246 -9.61 -28.78 -5.04
CA MET A 246 -9.43 -28.60 -3.59
C MET A 246 -8.66 -29.77 -2.96
N THR A 247 -8.91 -31.01 -3.37
CA THR A 247 -8.15 -32.18 -2.90
C THR A 247 -6.68 -32.09 -3.32
N GLN A 248 -6.41 -31.82 -4.59
CA GLN A 248 -5.05 -31.61 -5.09
C GLN A 248 -4.31 -30.50 -4.33
N PHE A 249 -5.01 -29.41 -4.01
CA PHE A 249 -4.44 -28.32 -3.22
C PHE A 249 -4.10 -28.72 -1.78
N ARG A 250 -4.93 -29.57 -1.15
CA ARG A 250 -4.67 -30.11 0.20
C ARG A 250 -3.46 -31.04 0.19
N GLU A 251 -3.37 -31.92 -0.80
CA GLU A 251 -2.23 -32.84 -0.98
C GLU A 251 -0.92 -32.04 -1.16
N ALA A 252 -0.91 -31.04 -2.04
CA ALA A 252 0.24 -30.16 -2.23
C ALA A 252 0.66 -29.43 -0.95
N ARG A 253 -0.29 -29.06 -0.08
CA ARG A 253 -0.01 -28.47 1.23
C ARG A 253 0.58 -29.46 2.23
N ILE A 254 0.17 -30.72 2.19
CA ILE A 254 0.72 -31.77 3.03
C ILE A 254 2.17 -32.04 2.61
N GLU A 255 2.41 -32.25 1.31
CA GLU A 255 3.76 -32.45 0.75
C GLU A 255 4.70 -31.29 1.13
N ALA A 256 4.25 -30.03 0.97
CA ALA A 256 5.06 -28.86 1.32
C ALA A 256 5.38 -28.79 2.83
N LYS A 257 4.43 -29.19 3.69
CA LYS A 257 4.66 -29.27 5.15
C LYS A 257 5.68 -30.34 5.51
N GLU A 258 5.62 -31.50 4.86
CA GLU A 258 6.58 -32.60 5.06
C GLU A 258 7.98 -32.18 4.62
N GLU A 259 8.10 -31.54 3.44
CA GLU A 259 9.36 -30.99 2.95
C GLU A 259 9.93 -29.95 3.93
N LEU A 260 9.07 -29.08 4.50
CA LEU A 260 9.48 -28.08 5.48
C LEU A 260 9.93 -28.74 6.79
N ALA A 261 9.21 -29.75 7.27
CA ALA A 261 9.59 -30.49 8.47
C ALA A 261 10.97 -31.17 8.30
N LYS A 262 11.21 -31.79 7.13
CA LYS A 262 12.51 -32.38 6.80
C LYS A 262 13.62 -31.33 6.77
N ALA A 263 13.43 -30.20 6.08
CA ALA A 263 14.42 -29.13 6.01
C ALA A 263 14.75 -28.55 7.40
N ARG A 264 13.75 -28.43 8.28
CA ARG A 264 13.94 -28.00 9.68
C ARG A 264 14.74 -29.02 10.48
N GLN A 265 14.46 -30.31 10.32
CA GLN A 265 15.20 -31.36 11.00
C GLN A 265 16.67 -31.40 10.55
N GLU A 266 16.92 -31.23 9.26
CA GLU A 266 18.28 -31.07 8.73
C GLU A 266 18.96 -29.83 9.36
N LEU A 267 18.29 -28.69 9.47
CA LEU A 267 18.86 -27.50 10.12
C LEU A 267 19.18 -27.76 11.60
N ARG A 268 18.34 -28.48 12.35
CA ARG A 268 18.58 -28.83 13.76
C ARG A 268 19.88 -29.59 13.99
N GLN A 269 20.29 -30.45 13.05
CA GLN A 269 21.51 -31.25 13.18
C GLN A 269 22.81 -30.44 13.17
N VAL A 270 22.79 -29.17 12.72
CA VAL A 270 24.00 -28.34 12.58
C VAL A 270 24.01 -27.09 13.47
N VAL A 271 22.91 -26.83 14.18
CA VAL A 271 22.80 -25.68 15.07
C VAL A 271 22.94 -26.12 16.52
N THR A 272 23.48 -25.25 17.36
CA THR A 272 23.56 -25.49 18.80
C THR A 272 22.19 -25.26 19.47
N PRO A 273 21.93 -25.80 20.68
CA PRO A 273 20.67 -25.55 21.39
C PRO A 273 20.34 -24.07 21.59
N HIS A 274 21.36 -23.23 21.83
CA HIS A 274 21.17 -21.78 21.94
C HIS A 274 20.76 -21.12 20.61
N GLN A 275 21.34 -21.57 19.48
CA GLN A 275 20.96 -21.11 18.15
C GLN A 275 19.56 -21.59 17.76
N GLU A 276 19.19 -22.82 18.12
CA GLU A 276 17.84 -23.36 17.92
C GLU A 276 16.80 -22.50 18.65
N ALA A 277 17.01 -22.14 19.91
CA ALA A 277 16.12 -21.24 20.65
C ALA A 277 15.89 -19.91 19.92
N LYS A 278 16.95 -19.31 19.36
CA LYS A 278 16.85 -18.09 18.55
C LYS A 278 16.08 -18.31 17.25
N LEU A 279 16.28 -19.44 16.57
CA LEU A 279 15.55 -19.79 15.35
C LEU A 279 14.05 -20.01 15.61
N ILE A 280 13.68 -20.55 16.78
CA ILE A 280 12.29 -20.67 17.22
C ILE A 280 11.69 -19.28 17.45
N LEU A 281 12.40 -18.37 18.14
CA LEU A 281 11.96 -16.99 18.33
C LEU A 281 11.74 -16.24 17.00
N MET A 282 12.59 -16.51 16.01
CA MET A 282 12.45 -16.00 14.64
C MET A 282 11.41 -16.75 13.78
N ARG A 283 10.73 -17.76 14.34
CA ARG A 283 9.72 -18.61 13.70
C ARG A 283 10.22 -19.46 12.53
N TYR A 284 11.50 -19.82 12.52
CA TYR A 284 12.07 -20.74 11.52
C TYR A 284 11.91 -22.22 11.91
N LEU A 285 11.97 -22.56 13.20
CA LEU A 285 11.94 -23.94 13.72
C LEU A 285 10.69 -24.28 14.57
N ASN A 286 9.50 -23.82 14.14
CA ASN A 286 8.23 -24.16 14.80
C ASN A 286 7.66 -25.51 14.38
#